data_AF-A0A3B8XGQ1-F1
#
_entry.id   AF-A0A3B8XGQ1-F1
#
_cell.length_a   1.000
_cell.length_b   1.000
_cell.length_c   1.000
_cell.angle_alpha   90.00
_cell.angle_beta   90.00
_cell.angle_gamma   90.00
#
_symmetry.space_group_name_H-M   'P 1'
#
loop_
_entity.id
_entity.type
_entity.pdbx_description
1 polymer ?
#
loop_
_entity_poly.entity_id
_entity_poly.type
_entity_poly.pdbx_seq_one_letter_code
_entity_poly.pdbx_strand_id
1 'polypeptide(L)'
;VFRLAGEPCRLTVLSLVQYAGGLFVPFKDTTAPHQTYGAGRYLFDTAKDTDGLVLEINPGSPDVVIDFNYAYNASCAYSPRWACPLAPPENFLRLPVTAGELNYKG
;
A
#
# COMPACT_ATOMS: atom_id res chain seq x y z
N VAL A 1 0.99 11.77 -7.84
CA VAL A 1 2.45 11.60 -8.08
C VAL A 1 3.18 12.14 -6.87
N PHE A 2 4.37 11.64 -6.54
CA PHE A 2 5.12 12.10 -5.37
C PHE A 2 6.63 11.90 -5.61
N ARG A 3 7.46 12.35 -4.67
CA ARG A 3 8.89 12.02 -4.65
C ARG A 3 9.22 11.14 -3.47
N LEU A 4 10.05 10.13 -3.69
CA LEU A 4 10.59 9.27 -2.64
C LEU A 4 12.11 9.22 -2.83
N ALA A 5 12.87 9.56 -1.78
CA ALA A 5 14.33 9.69 -1.87
C ALA A 5 14.81 10.58 -3.05
N GLY A 6 14.04 11.62 -3.39
CA GLY A 6 14.33 12.54 -4.51
C GLY A 6 13.80 12.08 -5.88
N GLU A 7 13.47 10.80 -6.04
CA GLU A 7 13.03 10.20 -7.30
C GLU A 7 11.51 10.34 -7.52
N PRO A 8 11.05 10.69 -8.73
CA PRO A 8 9.63 10.77 -9.04
C PRO A 8 8.97 9.39 -9.04
N CYS A 9 7.87 9.27 -8.31
CA CYS A 9 7.11 8.05 -8.12
C CYS A 9 5.62 8.27 -8.39
N ARG A 10 4.93 7.17 -8.72
CA ARG A 10 3.48 7.15 -8.91
C ARG A 10 2.91 5.86 -8.32
N LEU A 11 1.75 5.99 -7.71
CA LEU A 11 0.86 4.89 -7.37
C LEU A 11 -0.49 5.20 -7.99
N THR A 12 -1.11 4.19 -8.59
CA THR A 12 -2.48 4.21 -9.06
C THR A 12 -3.40 3.87 -7.88
N VAL A 13 -4.39 4.74 -7.67
CA VAL A 13 -5.49 4.47 -6.74
C VAL A 13 -6.52 3.63 -7.47
N LEU A 14 -6.83 2.46 -6.92
CA LEU A 14 -7.82 1.54 -7.45
C LEU A 14 -9.17 1.82 -6.78
N SER A 15 -10.24 1.76 -7.57
CA SER A 15 -11.60 1.70 -7.05
C SER A 15 -12.07 0.25 -7.14
N LEU A 16 -12.37 -0.35 -6.00
CA LEU A 16 -12.83 -1.74 -5.94
C LEU A 16 -14.31 -1.78 -6.30
N VAL A 17 -14.67 -2.62 -7.28
CA VAL A 17 -16.07 -2.88 -7.66
C VAL A 17 -16.65 -4.06 -6.86
N GLN A 18 -15.79 -4.97 -6.43
CA GLN A 18 -16.10 -6.08 -5.52
C GLN A 18 -15.38 -5.83 -4.18
N TYR A 19 -15.33 -6.81 -3.27
CA TYR A 19 -14.56 -6.69 -2.03
C TYR A 19 -15.02 -5.53 -1.12
N ALA A 20 -16.34 -5.41 -0.92
CA ALA A 20 -17.00 -4.33 -0.18
C ALA A 20 -16.84 -2.90 -0.77
N GLY A 21 -16.13 -2.75 -1.88
CA GLY A 21 -16.01 -1.48 -2.60
C GLY A 21 -14.86 -0.60 -2.09
N GLY A 22 -14.90 0.69 -2.40
CA GLY A 22 -13.97 1.68 -1.85
C GLY A 22 -12.67 1.89 -2.62
N LEU A 23 -11.81 2.75 -2.08
CA LEU A 23 -10.50 3.08 -2.64
C LEU A 23 -9.43 2.20 -2.01
N PHE A 24 -8.47 1.80 -2.84
CA PHE A 24 -7.47 0.83 -2.47
C PHE A 24 -6.14 1.12 -3.16
N VAL A 25 -5.05 1.09 -2.39
CA VAL A 25 -3.70 1.32 -2.91
C VAL A 25 -2.77 0.19 -2.46
N PRO A 26 -2.68 -0.90 -3.25
CA PRO A 26 -1.64 -1.90 -3.07
C PRO A 26 -0.35 -1.41 -3.73
N PHE A 27 0.80 -1.73 -3.14
CA PHE A 27 2.08 -1.46 -3.75
C PHE A 27 3.08 -2.58 -3.45
N LYS A 28 4.09 -2.68 -4.30
CA LYS A 28 5.28 -3.49 -4.05
C LYS A 28 6.51 -2.62 -4.22
N ASP A 29 7.52 -2.87 -3.44
CA ASP A 29 8.75 -2.09 -3.47
C ASP A 29 9.98 -3.01 -3.34
N THR A 30 11.18 -2.46 -3.44
CA THR A 30 12.42 -3.25 -3.48
C THR A 30 12.79 -3.92 -2.15
N THR A 31 12.11 -3.62 -1.04
CA THR A 31 12.30 -4.33 0.22
C THR A 31 11.65 -5.72 0.23
N ALA A 32 10.73 -6.00 -0.70
CA ALA A 32 10.12 -7.33 -0.86
C ALA A 32 10.99 -8.24 -1.76
N PRO A 33 11.14 -9.54 -1.45
CA PRO A 33 10.51 -10.28 -0.35
C PRO A 33 11.36 -10.33 0.94
N HIS A 34 12.52 -9.67 0.96
CA HIS A 34 13.54 -9.93 1.99
C HIS A 34 13.23 -9.28 3.34
N GLN A 35 12.69 -8.07 3.35
CA GLN A 35 12.35 -7.32 4.56
C GLN A 35 10.84 -7.19 4.77
N THR A 36 10.06 -7.14 3.68
CA THR A 36 8.60 -6.99 3.67
C THR A 36 7.94 -8.07 2.83
N TYR A 37 6.62 -8.24 3.01
CA TYR A 37 5.89 -9.37 2.43
C TYR A 37 6.06 -9.46 0.91
N GLY A 38 6.34 -10.67 0.41
CA GLY A 38 6.75 -10.90 -0.98
C GLY A 38 5.74 -10.49 -2.05
N ALA A 39 4.44 -10.48 -1.71
CA ALA A 39 3.38 -10.05 -2.62
C ALA A 39 3.16 -8.52 -2.62
N GLY A 40 3.84 -7.78 -1.72
CA GLY A 40 3.64 -6.35 -1.49
C GLY A 40 2.82 -6.06 -0.23
N ARG A 41 2.50 -4.78 -0.04
CA ARG A 41 1.76 -4.24 1.11
C ARG A 41 0.64 -3.34 0.63
N TYR A 42 -0.29 -3.04 1.53
CA TYR A 42 -1.37 -2.09 1.28
C TYR A 42 -1.05 -0.80 2.00
N LEU A 43 -1.14 0.31 1.26
CA LEU A 43 -1.04 1.64 1.84
C LEU A 43 -2.35 1.95 2.58
N PHE A 44 -3.49 1.78 1.91
CA PHE A 44 -4.82 1.77 2.53
C PHE A 44 -5.84 0.99 1.70
N ASP A 45 -6.94 0.65 2.36
CA ASP A 45 -8.18 0.03 1.89
C ASP A 45 -9.34 0.66 2.66
N THR A 46 -10.14 1.50 2.00
CA THR A 46 -11.25 2.22 2.66
C THR A 46 -12.42 1.30 2.99
N ALA A 47 -12.54 0.12 2.37
CA ALA A 47 -13.54 -0.86 2.78
C ALA A 47 -13.22 -1.50 4.14
N LYS A 48 -12.01 -1.28 4.65
CA LYS A 48 -11.53 -1.78 5.95
C LYS A 48 -11.20 -0.66 6.93
N ASP A 49 -11.61 0.57 6.63
CA ASP A 49 -11.34 1.76 7.46
C ASP A 49 -9.85 1.95 7.80
N THR A 50 -8.96 1.55 6.89
CA THR A 50 -7.50 1.66 7.10
C THR A 50 -6.92 2.98 6.62
N ASP A 51 -7.72 3.83 5.98
CA ASP A 51 -7.32 5.12 5.42
C ASP A 51 -7.16 6.22 6.47
N GLY A 52 -7.85 6.15 7.61
CA GLY A 52 -7.89 7.24 8.60
C GLY A 52 -6.54 7.62 9.25
N LEU A 53 -5.55 6.72 9.25
CA LEU A 53 -4.19 7.01 9.73
C LEU A 53 -3.19 7.28 8.59
N VAL A 54 -3.55 6.88 7.37
CA VAL A 54 -2.66 6.86 6.21
C VAL A 54 -2.83 8.12 5.37
N LEU A 55 -4.08 8.58 5.20
CA LEU A 55 -4.49 9.61 4.25
C LEU A 55 -4.93 10.88 4.99
N GLU A 56 -4.21 11.97 4.78
CA GLU A 56 -4.62 13.29 5.24
C GLU A 56 -5.02 14.15 4.02
N ILE A 57 -6.23 14.69 4.08
CA ILE A 57 -6.80 15.55 3.05
C ILE A 57 -6.88 16.97 3.61
N ASN A 58 -6.20 17.90 2.95
CA ASN A 58 -6.26 19.31 3.29
C ASN A 58 -7.34 20.01 2.45
N PRO A 59 -8.41 20.56 3.05
CA PRO A 59 -9.48 21.23 2.30
C PRO A 59 -8.93 22.33 1.38
N GLY A 60 -9.31 22.28 0.10
CA GLY A 60 -8.85 23.23 -0.93
C GLY A 60 -7.48 22.89 -1.54
N SER A 61 -6.78 21.86 -1.07
CA SER A 61 -5.56 21.34 -1.68
C SER A 61 -5.90 20.33 -2.79
N PRO A 62 -5.22 20.37 -3.96
CA PRO A 62 -5.27 19.29 -4.94
C PRO A 62 -4.43 18.08 -4.52
N ASP A 63 -3.56 18.25 -3.53
CA ASP A 63 -2.65 17.23 -3.00
C ASP A 63 -3.18 16.63 -1.71
N VAL A 64 -2.84 15.36 -1.50
CA VAL A 64 -3.09 14.59 -0.27
C VAL A 64 -1.77 14.11 0.31
N VAL A 65 -1.71 13.95 1.62
CA VAL A 65 -0.57 13.31 2.28
C VAL A 65 -0.87 11.82 2.41
N ILE A 66 0.15 11.01 2.11
CA ILE A 66 0.14 9.56 2.36
C ILE A 66 1.29 9.21 3.29
N ASP A 67 1.02 8.38 4.31
CA ASP A 67 2.04 7.92 5.24
C ASP A 67 2.32 6.41 5.10
N PHE A 68 3.49 6.09 4.54
CA PHE A 68 3.96 4.72 4.39
C PHE A 68 4.26 4.02 5.73
N ASN A 69 4.34 4.74 6.86
CA ASN A 69 4.51 4.12 8.19
C ASN A 69 3.32 3.23 8.58
N TYR A 70 2.15 3.45 7.98
CA TYR A 70 0.95 2.66 8.21
C TYR A 70 0.72 1.60 7.13
N ALA A 71 1.66 1.42 6.19
CA ALA A 71 1.57 0.35 5.22
C ALA A 71 1.59 -1.02 5.92
N TYR A 72 0.65 -1.90 5.56
CA TYR A 72 0.43 -3.16 6.27
C TYR A 72 0.40 -4.37 5.33
N ASN A 73 0.62 -5.56 5.90
CA ASN A 73 0.60 -6.81 5.16
C ASN A 73 -0.84 -7.26 4.86
N ALA A 74 -1.06 -7.81 3.67
CA ALA A 74 -2.32 -8.45 3.32
C ALA A 74 -2.57 -9.70 4.19
N SER A 75 -3.84 -10.07 4.40
CA SER A 75 -4.19 -11.23 5.25
C SER A 75 -3.54 -12.56 4.81
N CYS A 76 -3.22 -12.70 3.51
CA CYS A 76 -2.52 -13.87 2.98
C CYS A 76 -1.06 -13.99 3.45
N ALA A 77 -0.47 -12.92 3.97
CA ALA A 77 0.86 -12.95 4.59
C ALA A 77 0.88 -13.82 5.87
N TYR A 78 -0.25 -13.89 6.58
CA TYR A 78 -0.36 -14.64 7.84
C TYR A 78 -0.98 -16.01 7.65
N SER A 79 -1.73 -16.23 6.57
CA SER A 79 -2.39 -17.51 6.33
C SER A 79 -2.74 -17.70 4.84
N PRO A 80 -2.32 -18.83 4.23
CA PRO A 80 -2.56 -19.10 2.81
C PRO A 80 -4.03 -19.34 2.48
N ARG A 81 -4.90 -19.50 3.49
CA ARG A 81 -6.35 -19.67 3.31
C ARG A 81 -7.05 -18.45 2.68
N TRP A 82 -6.38 -17.29 2.68
CA TRP A 82 -6.94 -16.04 2.19
C TRP A 82 -6.45 -15.72 0.78
N ALA A 83 -7.37 -15.36 -0.10
CA ALA A 83 -7.05 -14.78 -1.40
C ALA A 83 -7.03 -13.25 -1.28
N CYS A 84 -5.91 -12.63 -1.60
CA CYS A 84 -5.74 -11.18 -1.47
C CYS A 84 -5.39 -10.54 -2.82
N PRO A 85 -5.92 -9.34 -3.13
CA PRO A 85 -5.52 -8.58 -4.30
C PRO A 85 -4.01 -8.32 -4.35
N LEU A 86 -3.39 -8.54 -5.52
CA LEU A 86 -2.00 -8.20 -5.74
C LEU A 86 -1.88 -6.74 -6.20
N ALA A 87 -0.73 -6.12 -5.90
CA ALA A 87 -0.38 -4.85 -6.51
C ALA A 87 -0.23 -5.02 -8.04
N PRO A 88 -0.82 -4.13 -8.86
CA PRO A 88 -0.59 -4.15 -10.29
C PRO A 88 0.84 -3.68 -10.62
N PRO A 89 1.42 -4.05 -11.77
CA PRO A 89 2.81 -3.72 -12.11
C PRO A 89 3.14 -2.22 -12.06
N GLU A 90 2.20 -1.34 -12.39
CA GLU A 90 2.36 0.10 -12.32
C GLU A 90 2.49 0.65 -10.88
N ASN A 91 2.13 -0.14 -9.87
CA ASN A 91 2.33 0.19 -8.46
C ASN A 91 3.61 -0.44 -7.88
N PHE A 92 4.53 -0.88 -8.73
CA PHE A 92 5.83 -1.37 -8.29
C PHE A 92 6.82 -0.21 -8.21
N LEU A 93 7.13 0.21 -6.99
CA LEU A 93 8.14 1.22 -6.71
C LEU A 93 9.54 0.60 -6.88
N ARG A 94 10.41 1.27 -7.64
CA ARG A 94 11.80 0.83 -7.88
C ARG A 94 12.77 1.23 -6.76
N LEU A 95 12.22 1.70 -5.64
CA LEU A 95 12.95 2.22 -4.48
C LEU A 95 12.53 1.46 -3.23
N PRO A 96 13.35 1.44 -2.17
CA PRO A 96 12.97 0.80 -0.93
C PRO A 96 12.00 1.68 -0.13
N VAL A 97 10.92 1.09 0.37
CA VAL A 97 10.05 1.71 1.36
C VAL A 97 10.26 0.99 2.69
N THR A 98 11.18 1.53 3.51
CA THR A 98 11.59 0.90 4.78
C THR A 98 10.66 1.22 5.96
N ALA A 99 9.55 1.90 5.72
CA ALA A 99 8.50 2.21 6.69
C ALA A 99 7.32 1.24 6.55
N GLY A 100 6.52 1.07 7.62
CA GLY A 100 5.39 0.16 7.66
C GLY A 100 5.74 -1.24 8.15
N GLU A 101 4.81 -2.17 8.00
CA GLU A 101 4.96 -3.53 8.48
C GLU A 101 6.07 -4.29 7.73
N LEU A 102 6.83 -5.08 8.48
CA LEU A 102 7.88 -5.96 7.98
C LEU A 102 7.35 -7.39 7.77
N ASN A 103 8.23 -8.29 7.33
CA ASN A 103 7.91 -9.70 7.21
C ASN A 103 7.39 -10.28 8.53
N TYR A 104 6.23 -10.93 8.45
CA TYR A 104 5.72 -11.76 9.51
C TYR A 104 6.57 -13.03 9.63
N LYS A 105 7.15 -13.25 10.81
CA LYS A 105 7.86 -14.48 11.16
C LYS A 105 6.85 -15.42 11.83
N GLY A 106 6.04 -16.08 11.02
CA GLY A 106 5.16 -17.16 11.49
C GLY A 106 5.94 -18.33 12.05
#